data_AF-A0A0H5Q6A6-F1
#
_entry.id   AF-A0A0H5Q6A6-F1
#
_cell.length_a   1.000
_cell.length_b   1.000
_cell.length_c   1.000
_cell.angle_alpha   90.00
_cell.angle_beta   90.00
_cell.angle_gamma   90.00
#
_symmetry.space_group_name_H-M   'P 1'
#
loop_
_entity.id
_entity.type
_entity.pdbx_description
1 polymer ?
#
loop_
_entity_poly.entity_id
_entity_poly.type
_entity_poly.pdbx_seq_one_letter_code
_entity_poly.pdbx_strand_id
1 'polypeptide(L)' 'MVVYMVRIRDVLNGHERWLESPEGERFVSGDRRTADWAALAMARRGTMELPYVVEVDPQFESV' A
#
# COMPACT_ATOMS: atom_id res chain seq x y z
N MET A 1 8.93 -16.79 0.59
CA MET A 1 7.46 -16.68 0.51
C MET A 1 7.11 -15.36 -0.20
N VAL A 2 6.06 -15.33 -1.03
CA VAL A 2 5.59 -14.05 -1.61
C VAL A 2 4.68 -13.37 -0.61
N VAL A 3 4.92 -12.10 -0.36
CA VAL A 3 4.04 -11.24 0.44
C VAL A 3 3.60 -10.05 -0.41
N TYR A 4 2.42 -9.53 -0.10
CA TYR A 4 1.81 -8.41 -0.80
C TYR A 4 1.74 -7.22 0.15
N MET A 5 2.34 -6.12 -0.27
CA MET A 5 2.33 -4.85 0.43
C MET A 5 1.53 -3.82 -0.37
N VAL A 6 1.14 -2.71 0.26
CA VAL A 6 0.44 -1.62 -0.42
C VAL A 6 1.33 -0.39 -0.45
N ARG A 7 1.67 0.08 -1.65
CA ARG A 7 2.47 1.28 -1.88
C ARG A 7 1.56 2.45 -2.23
N ILE A 8 1.88 3.61 -1.69
CA ILE A 8 1.19 4.87 -1.95
C ILE A 8 2.22 5.86 -2.48
N ARG A 9 1.99 6.38 -3.68
CA ARG A 9 2.86 7.35 -4.34
C ARG A 9 2.12 8.65 -4.59
N ASP A 10 2.70 9.75 -4.13
CA ASP A 10 2.25 11.10 -4.46
C ASP A 10 2.58 11.40 -5.93
N VAL A 11 1.59 11.83 -6.70
CA VAL A 11 1.74 12.08 -8.14
C VAL A 11 2.51 13.37 -8.42
N LEU A 12 2.47 14.35 -7.50
CA LEU A 12 3.07 15.67 -7.73
C LEU A 12 4.58 15.68 -7.52
N ASN A 13 5.06 14.95 -6.51
CA ASN A 13 6.49 14.95 -6.15
C ASN A 13 7.14 13.55 -6.28
N GLY A 14 6.35 12.50 -6.55
CA GLY A 14 6.86 11.13 -6.68
C GLY A 14 7.22 10.46 -5.36
N HIS A 15 6.94 11.09 -4.21
CA HIS A 15 7.25 10.54 -2.90
C HIS A 15 6.44 9.27 -2.66
N GLU A 16 7.13 8.18 -2.34
CA GLU A 16 6.54 6.88 -2.08
C GLU A 16 6.55 6.56 -0.58
N ARG A 17 5.49 5.91 -0.10
CA ARG A 17 5.41 5.32 1.23
C ARG A 17 4.65 4.02 1.21
N TRP A 18 4.85 3.19 2.23
CA TRP A 18 4.04 2.01 2.44
C TRP A 18 2.76 2.36 3.21
N LEU A 19 1.73 1.54 3.04
CA LEU A 19 0.59 1.55 3.94
C LEU A 19 1.07 1.02 5.31
N GLU A 20 0.81 1.80 6.35
CA GLU A 20 1.22 1.51 7.72
C GLU A 20 0.02 1.60 8.67
N SER A 21 0.08 0.84 9.77
CA SER A 21 -0.83 1.00 10.91
C SER A 21 -0.55 2.33 11.63
N PRO A 22 -1.46 2.78 12.50
CA PRO A 22 -1.20 3.96 13.34
C PRO A 22 0.09 3.88 14.17
N GLU A 23 0.53 2.66 14.49
CA GLU A 23 1.75 2.36 15.25
C GLU A 23 3.02 2.33 14.36
N GLY A 24 2.88 2.46 13.04
CA GLY A 24 3.98 2.46 12.07
C GLY A 24 4.35 1.09 11.51
N GLU A 25 3.57 0.05 11.80
CA GLU A 25 3.81 -1.28 11.24
C GLU A 25 3.31 -1.36 9.79
N ARG A 26 4.14 -1.86 8.87
CA ARG A 26 3.75 -1.97 7.46
C ARG A 26 2.66 -3.02 7.29
N PHE A 27 1.69 -2.71 6.44
CA PHE A 27 0.74 -3.70 5.96
C PHE A 27 1.48 -4.76 5.13
N VAL A 28 1.34 -6.02 5.55
CA VAL A 28 1.87 -7.19 4.86
C VAL A 28 0.80 -8.26 4.85
N SER A 29 0.57 -8.88 3.70
CA SER A 29 -0.34 -10.02 3.58
C SER A 29 0.23 -11.13 2.72
N GLY A 30 0.02 -12.38 3.09
CA GLY A 30 0.31 -13.53 2.22
C GLY A 30 -0.76 -13.77 1.14
N ASP A 31 -1.89 -13.07 1.20
CA ASP A 31 -3.02 -13.21 0.27
C ASP A 31 -3.20 -11.95 -0.60
N ARG A 32 -3.18 -12.15 -1.92
CA ARG A 32 -3.33 -11.08 -2.90
C ARG A 32 -4.66 -10.34 -2.75
N ARG A 33 -5.75 -11.09 -2.50
CA ARG A 33 -7.10 -10.51 -2.45
C ARG A 33 -7.22 -9.55 -1.27
N THR A 34 -6.66 -9.89 -0.13
CA THR A 34 -6.59 -9.02 1.05
C THR A 34 -5.85 -7.72 0.73
N ALA A 35 -4.73 -7.79 0.01
CA ALA A 35 -3.99 -6.59 -0.42
C ALA A 35 -4.77 -5.73 -1.43
N ASP A 36 -5.51 -6.33 -2.35
CA ASP A 36 -6.38 -5.59 -3.29
C ASP A 36 -7.48 -4.82 -2.55
N TRP A 37 -8.11 -5.43 -1.54
CA TRP A 37 -9.10 -4.75 -0.71
C TRP A 37 -8.50 -3.58 0.08
N ALA A 38 -7.30 -3.76 0.65
CA ALA A 38 -6.60 -2.70 1.35
C ALA A 38 -6.26 -1.52 0.41
N ALA A 39 -5.74 -1.81 -0.79
CA ALA A 39 -5.46 -0.79 -1.79
C ALA A 39 -6.73 -0.04 -2.23
N LEU A 40 -7.83 -0.74 -2.46
CA LEU A 40 -9.12 -0.13 -2.83
C LEU A 40 -9.68 0.76 -1.71
N ALA A 41 -9.58 0.32 -0.45
CA ALA A 41 -10.00 1.12 0.70
C ALA A 41 -9.19 2.42 0.80
N MET A 42 -7.87 2.34 0.58
CA MET A 42 -7.00 3.51 0.59
C MET A 42 -7.28 4.47 -0.56
N ALA A 43 -7.52 3.96 -1.77
CA ALA A 43 -7.88 4.78 -2.93
C ALA A 43 -9.20 5.55 -2.74
N ARG A 44 -10.08 5.08 -1.85
CA ARG A 44 -11.37 5.71 -1.54
C ARG A 44 -11.34 6.59 -0.29
N ARG A 45 -10.24 6.60 0.47
CA ARG A 45 -10.09 7.46 1.65
C ARG A 45 -9.84 8.90 1.19
N GLY A 46 -10.91 9.54 0.74
CA GLY A 46 -10.94 10.91 0.25
C GLY A 46 -10.77 11.92 1.38
N THR A 47 -9.52 12.23 1.74
CA THR A 47 -9.07 13.51 2.32
C THR A 47 -7.57 13.78 2.07
N MET A 48 -6.85 12.97 1.29
CA MET A 48 -5.47 13.33 0.93
C MET A 48 -5.54 14.50 -0.06
N GLU A 49 -4.96 15.64 0.33
CA GLU A 49 -5.04 16.92 -0.41
C GLU A 49 -4.42 16.88 -1.82
N LEU A 50 -3.71 15.81 -2.18
CA LEU A 50 -2.95 15.68 -3.44
C LEU A 50 -3.35 14.41 -4.21
N PRO A 51 -3.22 14.39 -5.55
CA PRO A 51 -3.40 13.17 -6.34
C PRO A 51 -2.36 12.12 -5.93
N TYR A 52 -2.81 10.89 -5.68
CA TYR A 52 -1.95 9.77 -5.31
C TYR A 52 -2.34 8.51 -6.09
N VAL A 53 -1.36 7.61 -6.22
CA VAL A 53 -1.52 6.27 -6.78
C VAL A 53 -1.38 5.26 -5.65
N VAL A 54 -2.30 4.31 -5.57
CA VAL A 54 -2.23 3.17 -4.64
C VAL A 54 -2.03 1.89 -5.43
N GLU A 55 -0.98 1.16 -5.11
CA GLU A 55 -0.57 -0.04 -5.82
C GLU A 55 -0.34 -1.19 -4.84
N VAL A 56 -0.68 -2.41 -5.27
CA VAL A 56 -0.27 -3.61 -4.55
C VAL A 56 1.06 -4.08 -5.12
N ASP A 57 2.04 -4.21 -4.24
CA ASP A 57 3.42 -4.57 -4.56
C ASP A 57 3.74 -6.00 -4.05
N PRO A 58 3.95 -6.98 -4.95
CA PRO A 58 4.40 -8.31 -4.59
C PRO A 58 5.90 -8.33 -4.27
N GLN A 59 6.24 -8.61 -3.01
CA GLN A 59 7.60 -8.73 -2.52
C GLN A 59 7.97 -10.19 -2.27
N PHE A 60 9.20 -10.56 -2.63
CA PHE A 60 9.75 -11.89 -2.34
C PHE A 60 10.55 -11.83 -1.05
N GLU A 61 10.05 -12.49 0.00
CA GLU A 61 10.81 -12.70 1.22
C GLU A 61 11.58 -14.02 1.09
N SER A 62 12.92 -13.96 1.03
CA SER A 62 13.73 -15.18 1.14
C SER A 62 13.75 -15.59 2.60
N VAL A 63 13.05 -16.68 2.93
CA VAL A 63 13.20 -17.38 4.21
C VAL A 63 14.39 -18.30 4.10
#